data_AF-A0A0F8H4Z5-F1
#
_entry.id   AF-A0A0F8H4Z5-F1
#
_cell.length_a   1.000
_cell.length_b   1.000
_cell.length_c   1.000
_cell.angle_alpha   90.00
_cell.angle_beta   90.00
_cell.angle_gamma   90.00
#
_symmetry.space_group_name_H-M   'P 1'
#
loop_
_entity.id
_entity.type
_entity.pdbx_description
1 polymer ?
#
loop_
_entity_poly.entity_id
_entity_poly.type
_entity_poly.pdbx_seq_one_letter_code
_entity_poly.pdbx_strand_id
1 'polypeptide(L)' 'MIYIVFYRAKKSNIIKNIAETTFSVVKRKFGEIIRARKFYNQVKEIKIKLIVYNINKKVVEIVCIKLWIPTEPKD' A
#
# COMPACT_ATOMS: atom_id res chain seq x y z
N MET A 1 10.86 -7.31 13.38
CA MET A 1 11.55 -6.08 13.82
C MET A 1 11.20 -4.81 13.01
N ILE A 2 10.76 -4.91 11.75
CA ILE A 2 10.43 -3.74 10.90
C ILE A 2 9.13 -3.02 11.31
N TYR A 3 8.15 -3.76 11.84
CA TYR A 3 6.86 -3.21 12.29
C TYR A 3 7.00 -2.18 13.41
N ILE A 4 7.91 -2.37 14.36
CA ILE A 4 7.97 -1.56 15.57
C ILE A 4 8.38 -0.11 15.25
N VAL A 5 9.20 0.07 14.20
CA VAL A 5 9.74 1.37 13.82
C VAL A 5 8.67 2.28 13.22
N PHE A 6 7.80 1.75 12.35
CA PHE A 6 6.77 2.57 11.70
C PHE A 6 5.64 2.97 12.67
N TYR A 7 5.41 2.14 13.69
CA TYR A 7 4.30 2.31 14.64
C TYR A 7 4.61 3.23 15.82
N ARG A 8 5.86 3.68 15.97
CA ARG A 8 6.28 4.53 17.10
C ARG A 8 5.65 5.94 17.08
N ALA A 9 4.79 6.25 16.10
CA ALA A 9 4.17 7.57 15.93
C ALA A 9 2.63 7.65 16.15
N LYS A 10 1.90 6.55 16.42
CA LYS A 10 0.42 6.62 16.58
C LYS A 10 -0.11 5.92 17.84
N LYS A 11 -0.75 6.71 18.69
CA LYS A 11 -1.18 6.38 20.07
C LYS A 11 -2.58 5.76 20.20
N SER A 12 -3.38 5.67 19.12
CA SER A 12 -4.77 5.15 19.17
C SER A 12 -4.89 3.71 18.64
N ASN A 13 -5.56 2.84 19.42
CA ASN A 13 -5.69 1.40 19.15
C ASN A 13 -6.39 1.07 17.81
N ILE A 14 -7.43 1.83 17.44
CA ILE A 14 -8.16 1.64 16.17
C ILE A 14 -7.26 1.90 14.97
N ILE A 15 -6.47 2.97 15.03
CA ILE A 15 -5.59 3.36 13.92
C ILE A 15 -4.42 2.38 13.80
N LYS A 16 -4.02 1.76 14.91
CA LYS A 16 -3.04 0.65 14.93
C LYS A 16 -3.55 -0.54 14.11
N ASN A 17 -4.78 -0.97 14.36
CA ASN A 17 -5.38 -2.14 13.69
C ASN A 17 -5.54 -1.94 12.17
N ILE A 18 -6.00 -0.76 11.75
CA ILE A 18 -6.16 -0.42 10.33
C ILE A 18 -4.80 -0.38 9.61
N ALA A 19 -3.80 0.24 10.23
CA ALA A 19 -2.44 0.25 9.69
C ALA A 19 -1.88 -1.18 9.58
N GLU A 20 -2.18 -2.05 10.56
CA GLU A 20 -1.61 -3.40 10.65
C GLU A 20 -2.19 -4.33 9.61
N THR A 21 -3.49 -4.19 9.39
CA THR A 21 -4.20 -4.83 8.29
C THR A 21 -3.65 -4.38 6.94
N THR A 22 -3.54 -3.06 6.73
CA THR A 22 -3.06 -2.50 5.45
C THR A 22 -1.62 -2.92 5.16
N PHE A 23 -0.75 -2.86 6.17
CA PHE A 23 0.64 -3.27 6.04
C PHE A 23 0.76 -4.77 5.76
N SER A 24 -0.04 -5.60 6.42
CA SER A 24 -0.11 -7.04 6.13
C SER A 24 -0.50 -7.33 4.68
N VAL A 25 -1.45 -6.59 4.12
CA VAL A 25 -1.83 -6.72 2.70
C VAL A 25 -0.67 -6.34 1.78
N VAL A 26 0.01 -5.21 2.05
CA VAL A 26 1.15 -4.75 1.25
C VAL A 26 2.30 -5.75 1.29
N LYS A 27 2.61 -6.32 2.45
CA LYS A 27 3.63 -7.37 2.58
C LYS A 27 3.32 -8.61 1.77
N ARG A 28 2.06 -9.06 1.71
CA ARG A 28 1.67 -10.22 0.89
C ARG A 28 1.84 -9.93 -0.60
N LYS A 29 1.53 -8.71 -1.04
CA LYS A 29 1.61 -8.30 -2.46
C LYS A 29 3.04 -8.10 -2.96
N PHE A 30 3.91 -7.52 -2.14
CA PHE A 30 5.27 -7.13 -2.55
C PHE A 30 6.37 -7.97 -1.89
N GLY A 31 6.00 -9.00 -1.12
CA GLY A 31 6.90 -9.83 -0.33
C GLY A 31 7.41 -9.14 0.94
N GLU A 32 7.79 -9.93 1.93
CA GLU A 32 8.42 -9.44 3.18
C GLU A 32 9.91 -9.09 3.01
N ILE A 33 10.50 -9.46 1.88
CA ILE A 33 11.94 -9.32 1.63
C ILE A 33 12.25 -7.85 1.38
N ILE A 34 12.98 -7.26 2.32
CA ILE A 34 13.64 -5.96 2.14
C ILE A 34 15.07 -6.25 1.72
N ARG A 35 15.41 -5.87 0.49
CA ARG A 35 16.76 -6.11 -0.06
C ARG A 35 17.79 -5.15 0.52
N ALA A 36 17.36 -4.01 1.04
CA ALA A 36 18.26 -3.03 1.63
C ALA A 36 18.91 -3.54 2.94
N ARG A 37 20.24 -3.45 3.05
CA ARG A 37 20.99 -3.74 4.29
C ARG A 37 20.96 -2.59 5.30
N LYS A 38 21.04 -1.34 4.84
CA LYS A 38 21.02 -0.15 5.71
C LYS A 38 19.59 0.23 6.07
N PHE A 39 19.32 0.44 7.35
CA PHE A 39 18.00 0.79 7.89
C PHE A 39 17.30 1.96 7.18
N TYR A 40 18.01 3.05 6.90
CA TYR A 40 17.46 4.19 6.15
C TYR A 40 16.94 3.79 4.76
N ASN A 41 17.64 2.88 4.09
CA ASN A 41 17.23 2.39 2.78
C ASN A 41 16.06 1.42 2.89
N GLN A 42 15.98 0.63 3.97
CA GLN A 42 14.83 -0.22 4.28
C GLN A 42 13.55 0.62 4.46
N VAL A 43 13.64 1.74 5.19
CA VAL A 43 12.52 2.67 5.38
C VAL A 43 12.09 3.29 4.04
N LYS A 44 13.05 3.67 3.18
CA LYS A 44 12.73 4.18 1.82
C LYS A 44 12.03 3.13 0.97
N GLU A 45 12.51 1.88 0.98
CA GLU A 45 11.91 0.77 0.24
C GLU A 45 10.45 0.54 0.65
N ILE A 46 10.16 0.54 1.96
CA ILE A 46 8.81 0.39 2.50
C ILE A 46 7.90 1.56 2.08
N LYS A 47 8.38 2.81 2.19
CA LYS A 47 7.62 3.99 1.78
C LYS A 47 7.25 3.94 0.29
N ILE A 48 8.19 3.53 -0.56
CA ILE A 48 7.93 3.37 -2.00
C ILE A 48 6.88 2.30 -2.25
N LYS A 49 6.99 1.12 -1.62
CA LYS A 49 5.99 0.03 -1.74
C LYS A 49 4.58 0.50 -1.33
N LEU A 50 4.46 1.30 -0.28
CA LEU A 50 3.19 1.89 0.16
C LEU A 50 2.62 2.89 -0.86
N ILE A 51 3.46 3.78 -1.42
CA ILE A 51 3.04 4.73 -2.45
C ILE A 51 2.55 3.99 -3.70
N VAL A 52 3.32 3.00 -4.17
CA VAL A 52 2.97 2.17 -5.33
C VAL A 52 1.64 1.43 -5.08
N TYR A 53 1.43 0.89 -3.89
CA TYR A 53 0.17 0.24 -3.55
C TYR A 53 -1.02 1.19 -3.63
N ASN A 54 -0.87 2.42 -3.14
CA ASN A 54 -1.93 3.42 -3.16
C ASN A 54 -2.25 3.90 -4.58
N ILE A 55 -1.22 4.12 -5.41
CA ILE A 55 -1.37 4.45 -6.83
C ILE A 55 -2.07 3.30 -7.57
N ASN A 56 -1.61 2.06 -7.38
CA ASN A 56 -2.21 0.90 -8.04
C ASN A 56 -3.70 0.75 -7.69
N LYS A 57 -4.09 1.02 -6.44
CA LYS A 57 -5.49 1.02 -6.03
C LYS A 57 -6.31 2.08 -6.78
N LYS A 58 -5.77 3.29 -6.92
CA LYS A 58 -6.41 4.39 -7.67
C LYS A 58 -6.47 4.13 -9.17
N VAL A 59 -5.43 3.53 -9.76
CA VAL A 59 -5.42 3.15 -11.18
C VAL A 59 -6.49 2.09 -11.47
N VAL A 60 -6.59 1.06 -10.64
CA VAL A 60 -7.65 0.04 -10.79
C VAL A 60 -9.03 0.67 -10.68
N GLU A 61 -9.24 1.59 -9.73
CA GLU A 61 -10.50 2.33 -9.59
C GLU A 61 -10.84 3.13 -10.86
N ILE A 62 -9.88 3.86 -11.42
CA ILE A 62 -10.07 4.63 -12.66
C ILE A 62 -10.35 3.71 -13.85
N VAL A 63 -9.62 2.60 -13.98
CA VAL A 63 -9.83 1.62 -15.05
C VAL A 63 -11.22 0.99 -14.93
N CYS A 64 -11.64 0.60 -13.72
CA CYS A 64 -12.99 0.08 -13.49
C CYS A 64 -14.07 1.11 -13.85
N ILE A 65 -13.89 2.39 -13.50
CA ILE A 65 -14.84 3.45 -13.90
C ILE A 65 -14.86 3.62 -15.42
N LYS A 66 -13.70 3.64 -16.08
CA LYS A 66 -13.62 3.76 -17.54
C LYS A 66 -14.22 2.57 -18.28
N LEU A 67 -14.05 1.36 -17.77
CA LEU A 67 -14.65 0.13 -18.32
C LEU A 67 -16.13 0.01 -17.97
N TRP A 68 -16.57 0.63 -16.87
CA TRP A 68 -17.97 0.72 -16.51
C TRP A 68 -18.73 1.61 -17.49
N ILE A 69 -18.18 2.79 -17.82
CA ILE A 69 -18.81 3.71 -18.80
C ILE A 69 -19.18 2.85 -20.01
N PRO A 70 -20.49 2.62 -20.26
CA PRO A 70 -20.89 1.56 -21.15
C PRO A 70 -20.34 1.89 -22.53
N THR A 71 -19.98 0.85 -23.27
CA THR A 71 -20.02 0.91 -24.72
C THR A 71 -21.47 1.16 -25.14
N GLU A 72 -22.00 2.36 -24.90
CA GLU A 72 -23.23 2.80 -25.53
C GLU A 72 -22.94 2.78 -27.03
N PRO A 73 -23.60 1.91 -27.81
CA PRO A 73 -23.47 1.94 -29.24
C PRO A 73 -23.97 3.32 -29.69
N LYS A 74 -23.12 4.05 -30.41
CA LYS A 74 -23.55 5.23 -31.13
C LYS A 74 -24.38 4.73 -32.31
N ASP A 75 -25.70 4.75 -32.15
CA ASP A 75 -26.65 4.67 -33.25
C ASP A 75 -26.44 5.84 -34.23
#